data_AF-A0A7R9I183-F1
#
_entry.id   AF-A0A7R9I183-F1
#
_cell.length_a   1.000
_cell.length_b   1.000
_cell.length_c   1.000
_cell.angle_alpha   90.00
_cell.angle_beta   90.00
_cell.angle_gamma   90.00
#
_symmetry.space_group_name_H-M   'P 1'
#
loop_
_entity.id
_entity.type
_entity.pdbx_description
1 polymer ?
#
loop_
_entity_poly.entity_id
_entity_poly.type
_entity_poly.pdbx_seq_one_letter_code
_entity_poly.pdbx_strand_id
1 'polypeptide(L)'
;MNIADELGTPGIPNRRKGKYLRDRQEQWQKALEAKLANIPDPLCPEGHVPLPDQERKATLNLLRNMKFCYDGVLQNVLFEFRYSTEEERMLLLAIVLEDEENLGGGGYAEMVKELNMMPVRSDTLRARQRKIELESQLNKLEDGIKVFSRPRVFIKVGE
;
A
#
# COMPACT_ATOMS: atom_id res chain seq x y z
N MET A 1 16.23 -32.24 -9.08
CA MET A 1 17.19 -32.92 -9.97
C MET A 1 18.42 -32.05 -10.02
N ASN A 2 19.59 -32.56 -9.65
CA ASN A 2 20.81 -31.76 -9.56
C ASN A 2 21.51 -31.75 -10.93
N ILE A 3 22.10 -30.61 -11.31
CA ILE A 3 22.86 -30.43 -12.56
C ILE A 3 23.98 -31.49 -12.71
N ALA A 4 24.47 -32.03 -11.59
CA ALA A 4 25.45 -33.10 -11.56
C ALA A 4 24.97 -34.42 -12.21
N ASP A 5 23.66 -34.64 -12.31
CA ASP A 5 23.07 -35.85 -12.88
C ASP A 5 23.11 -35.85 -14.42
N GLU A 6 23.25 -34.67 -15.06
CA GLU A 6 23.28 -34.53 -16.54
C GLU A 6 24.67 -34.74 -17.18
N LEU A 7 25.75 -34.65 -16.39
CA LEU A 7 27.14 -34.69 -16.91
C LEU A 7 27.84 -36.05 -16.79
N GLY A 8 27.13 -37.11 -16.36
CA GLY A 8 27.68 -38.47 -16.35
C GLY A 8 28.97 -38.65 -15.55
N THR A 9 29.29 -37.74 -14.62
CA THR A 9 30.52 -37.84 -13.82
C THR A 9 30.40 -39.04 -12.86
N PRO A 10 31.35 -40.00 -12.88
CA PRO A 10 31.31 -41.11 -11.94
C PRO A 10 31.32 -40.54 -10.51
N GLY A 11 30.25 -40.84 -9.77
CA GLY A 11 30.03 -40.30 -8.43
C GLY A 11 31.22 -40.65 -7.54
N ILE A 12 31.96 -39.62 -7.11
CA ILE A 12 33.06 -39.79 -6.15
C ILE A 12 32.45 -40.44 -4.90
N PRO A 13 32.93 -41.61 -4.44
CA PRO A 13 32.40 -42.26 -3.26
C PRO A 13 32.44 -41.27 -2.10
N ASN A 14 31.29 -41.08 -1.44
CA ASN A 14 31.10 -40.04 -0.42
C ASN A 14 31.97 -40.34 0.81
N ARG A 15 33.24 -39.93 0.76
CA ARG A 15 34.20 -40.13 1.85
C ARG A 15 33.88 -39.12 2.94
N ARG A 16 33.67 -39.58 4.17
CA ARG A 16 33.46 -38.71 5.34
C ARG A 16 34.61 -37.70 5.43
N LYS A 17 34.32 -36.42 5.22
CA LYS A 17 35.31 -35.34 5.35
C LYS A 17 35.88 -35.31 6.76
N GLY A 18 37.19 -35.15 6.91
CA GLY A 18 37.84 -35.03 8.22
C GLY A 18 37.45 -33.74 8.97
N LYS A 19 37.75 -33.66 10.28
CA LYS A 19 37.35 -32.53 11.15
C LYS A 19 37.73 -31.18 10.55
N TYR A 20 38.99 -30.99 10.17
CA TYR A 20 39.50 -29.75 9.57
C TYR A 20 38.73 -29.30 8.32
N LEU A 21 38.43 -30.24 7.41
CA LEU A 21 37.72 -29.92 6.17
C LEU A 21 36.26 -29.53 6.44
N ARG A 22 35.61 -30.15 7.43
CA ARG A 22 34.24 -29.77 7.86
C ARG A 22 34.24 -28.39 8.49
N ASP A 23 35.12 -28.16 9.47
CA ASP A 23 35.23 -26.87 10.19
C ASP A 23 35.53 -25.73 9.21
N ARG A 24 36.41 -25.96 8.23
CA ARG A 24 36.71 -24.97 7.19
C ARG A 24 35.54 -24.74 6.24
N GLN A 25 34.79 -25.78 5.88
CA GLN A 25 33.61 -25.63 5.03
C GLN A 25 32.49 -24.86 5.73
N GLU A 26 32.33 -25.07 7.04
CA GLU A 26 31.42 -24.31 7.89
C GLU A 26 31.84 -22.85 8.00
N GLN A 27 33.14 -22.56 8.21
CA GLN A 27 33.66 -21.19 8.19
C GLN A 27 33.38 -20.50 6.84
N TRP A 28 33.55 -21.22 5.74
CA TRP A 28 33.24 -20.71 4.40
C TRP A 28 31.75 -20.45 4.24
N GLN A 29 30.89 -21.38 4.64
CA GLN A 29 29.44 -21.22 4.60
C GLN A 29 28.99 -20.02 5.44
N LYS A 30 29.49 -19.90 6.68
CA LYS A 30 29.20 -18.77 7.56
C LYS A 30 29.68 -17.44 6.99
N ALA A 31 30.87 -17.43 6.36
CA ALA A 31 31.38 -16.23 5.68
C ALA A 31 30.54 -15.88 4.43
N LEU A 32 30.04 -16.87 3.70
CA LEU A 32 29.17 -16.68 2.53
C LEU A 32 27.80 -16.15 2.95
N GLU A 33 27.23 -16.70 4.02
CA GLU A 33 25.99 -16.25 4.64
C GLU A 33 26.13 -14.82 5.18
N ALA A 34 27.24 -14.52 5.88
CA ALA A 34 27.53 -13.17 6.33
C ALA A 34 27.69 -12.19 5.15
N LYS A 35 28.34 -12.60 4.06
CA LYS A 35 28.41 -11.78 2.84
C LYS A 35 27.03 -11.56 2.27
N LEU A 36 26.24 -12.62 2.08
CA LEU A 36 24.88 -12.56 1.54
C LEU A 36 23.98 -11.64 2.37
N ALA A 37 24.09 -11.69 3.69
CA ALA A 37 23.34 -10.82 4.60
C ALA A 37 23.72 -9.33 4.48
N ASN A 38 24.98 -9.04 4.11
CA ASN A 38 25.49 -7.67 3.93
C ASN A 38 25.37 -7.17 2.48
N ILE A 39 24.87 -7.97 1.54
CA ILE A 39 24.61 -7.49 0.19
C ILE A 39 23.43 -6.51 0.27
N PRO A 40 23.62 -5.22 -0.06
CA PRO A 40 22.50 -4.30 -0.16
C PRO A 40 21.55 -4.81 -1.24
N ASP A 41 20.25 -4.72 -0.98
CA ASP A 41 19.23 -5.21 -1.91
C ASP A 41 19.43 -4.58 -3.30
N PRO A 42 19.55 -5.38 -4.38
CA PRO A 42 19.78 -4.87 -5.73
C PRO A 42 18.67 -3.95 -6.27
N LEU A 43 17.49 -4.01 -5.63
CA LEU A 43 16.33 -3.18 -5.98
C LEU A 43 16.20 -1.93 -5.09
N CYS A 44 17.05 -1.77 -4.08
CA CYS A 44 17.05 -0.61 -3.20
C CYS A 44 17.80 0.54 -3.91
N PRO A 45 17.12 1.63 -4.29
CA PRO A 45 17.76 2.75 -4.94
C PRO A 45 18.83 3.38 -4.03
N GLU A 46 19.85 3.98 -4.64
CA GLU A 46 20.87 4.71 -3.90
C GLU A 46 20.25 5.82 -3.03
N GLY A 47 20.79 6.01 -1.82
CA GLY A 47 20.27 6.98 -0.85
C GLY A 47 18.90 6.63 -0.25
N HIS A 48 18.40 5.41 -0.46
CA HIS A 48 17.15 4.93 0.13
C HIS A 48 17.39 3.74 1.08
N VAL A 49 16.49 3.57 2.03
CA VAL A 49 16.43 2.43 2.95
C VAL A 49 15.04 1.79 2.90
N PRO A 50 14.93 0.45 3.05
CA PRO A 50 13.63 -0.20 3.11
C PRO A 50 12.88 0.18 4.39
N LEU A 51 11.61 0.55 4.27
CA LEU A 51 10.72 0.82 5.40
C LEU A 51 10.37 -0.51 6.11
N PRO A 52 10.52 -0.60 7.45
CA PRO A 52 10.14 -1.79 8.20
C PRO A 52 8.68 -2.18 8.01
N ASP A 53 8.41 -3.48 7.95
CA ASP A 53 7.07 -4.01 7.68
C ASP A 53 6.02 -3.59 8.72
N GLN A 54 6.43 -3.43 9.99
CA GLN A 54 5.55 -2.98 11.06
C GLN A 54 5.07 -1.55 10.81
N GLU A 55 6.00 -0.64 10.49
CA GLU A 55 5.70 0.76 10.20
C GLU A 55 4.88 0.88 8.91
N ARG A 56 5.30 0.17 7.85
CA ARG A 56 4.57 0.10 6.57
C ARG A 56 3.11 -0.33 6.76
N LYS A 57 2.87 -1.41 7.51
CA LYS A 57 1.52 -1.93 7.80
C LYS A 57 0.72 -0.97 8.66
N ALA A 58 1.34 -0.32 9.64
CA ALA A 58 0.68 0.68 10.46
C ALA A 58 0.16 1.85 9.61
N THR A 59 1.00 2.41 8.73
CA THR A 59 0.61 3.47 7.79
C THR A 59 -0.47 2.98 6.81
N LEU A 60 -0.33 1.78 6.26
CA LEU A 60 -1.34 1.20 5.37
C LEU A 60 -2.70 1.05 6.07
N ASN A 61 -2.72 0.56 7.30
CA ASN A 61 -3.95 0.40 8.08
C ASN A 61 -4.59 1.74 8.40
N LEU A 62 -3.80 2.76 8.76
CA LEU A 62 -4.30 4.12 8.96
C LEU A 62 -5.00 4.64 7.70
N LEU A 63 -4.33 4.58 6.55
CA LEU A 63 -4.88 5.07 5.27
C LEU A 63 -6.11 4.27 4.83
N ARG A 64 -6.09 2.94 5.03
CA ARG A 64 -7.23 2.06 4.76
C ARG A 64 -8.42 2.37 5.65
N ASN A 65 -8.22 2.55 6.95
CA ASN A 65 -9.29 2.87 7.88
C ASN A 65 -9.98 4.19 7.48
N MET A 66 -9.21 5.19 7.04
CA MET A 66 -9.75 6.44 6.50
C MET A 66 -10.62 6.21 5.25
N LYS A 67 -10.23 5.29 4.35
CA LYS A 67 -10.98 4.97 3.12
C LYS A 67 -12.19 4.05 3.35
N PHE A 68 -12.05 3.02 4.18
CA PHE A 68 -13.08 1.97 4.35
C PHE A 68 -14.35 2.45 5.07
N CYS A 69 -14.27 3.54 5.85
CA CYS A 69 -15.47 4.20 6.39
C CYS A 69 -16.39 4.78 5.30
N TYR A 70 -15.91 4.96 4.08
CA TYR A 70 -16.65 5.56 2.98
C TYR A 70 -17.13 4.54 1.92
N ASP A 71 -16.31 3.53 1.59
CA ASP A 71 -16.69 2.48 0.63
C ASP A 71 -17.92 1.66 1.09
N GLY A 72 -18.10 1.46 2.40
CA GLY A 72 -19.27 0.78 2.97
C GLY A 72 -20.59 1.58 2.85
N VAL A 73 -20.48 2.90 2.75
CA VAL A 73 -21.65 3.79 2.55
C VAL A 73 -21.99 3.88 1.06
N LEU A 74 -21.00 3.87 0.17
CA LEU A 74 -21.21 4.00 -1.28
C LEU A 74 -21.78 2.77 -1.99
N GLN A 75 -21.50 1.54 -1.55
CA GLN A 75 -22.05 0.36 -2.21
C GLN A 75 -23.58 0.25 -2.10
N ASN A 76 -24.17 0.82 -1.03
CA ASN A 76 -25.63 0.90 -0.89
C ASN A 76 -26.23 2.05 -1.72
N VAL A 77 -25.46 3.09 -2.05
CA VAL A 77 -25.95 4.29 -2.77
C VAL A 77 -25.79 4.18 -4.29
N LEU A 78 -24.76 3.48 -4.78
CA LEU A 78 -24.48 3.37 -6.22
C LEU A 78 -25.25 2.27 -6.95
N PHE A 79 -25.80 1.27 -6.25
CA PHE A 79 -26.43 0.11 -6.89
C PHE A 79 -27.85 0.37 -7.41
N GLU A 80 -28.58 1.37 -6.89
CA GLU A 80 -30.00 1.54 -7.25
C GLU A 80 -30.32 2.73 -8.17
N PHE A 81 -29.49 3.79 -8.32
CA PHE A 81 -30.01 5.04 -8.93
C PHE A 81 -29.24 5.54 -10.17
N ARG A 82 -29.73 5.15 -11.35
CA ARG A 82 -29.71 5.95 -12.59
C ARG A 82 -30.70 7.11 -12.44
N TYR A 83 -30.41 8.15 -11.65
CA TYR A 83 -31.35 9.26 -11.44
C TYR A 83 -30.74 10.64 -11.66
N SER A 84 -31.63 11.51 -12.16
CA SER A 84 -31.37 12.64 -13.06
C SER A 84 -31.72 14.00 -12.45
N THR A 85 -32.12 14.10 -11.19
CA THR A 85 -32.51 15.39 -10.58
C THR A 85 -31.82 15.66 -9.24
N GLU A 86 -31.49 16.93 -8.98
CA GLU A 86 -30.71 17.40 -7.82
C GLU A 86 -31.46 17.26 -6.48
N GLU A 87 -32.80 17.32 -6.51
CA GLU A 87 -33.64 17.28 -5.31
C GLU A 87 -33.67 15.89 -4.67
N GLU A 88 -33.74 14.84 -5.47
CA GLU A 88 -33.73 13.45 -4.99
C GLU A 88 -32.36 13.07 -4.40
N ARG A 89 -31.27 13.62 -4.95
CA ARG A 89 -29.91 13.45 -4.43
C ARG A 89 -29.73 14.17 -3.09
N MET A 90 -30.26 15.38 -2.93
CA MET A 90 -30.23 16.09 -1.66
C MET A 90 -31.10 15.43 -0.60
N LEU A 91 -32.26 14.88 -0.96
CA LEU A 91 -33.16 14.21 -0.02
C LEU A 91 -32.58 12.89 0.48
N LEU A 92 -31.98 12.09 -0.41
CA LEU A 92 -31.36 10.81 -0.04
C LEU A 92 -30.14 11.01 0.86
N LEU A 93 -29.37 12.07 0.63
CA LEU A 93 -28.24 12.41 1.48
C LEU A 93 -28.69 12.94 2.84
N ALA A 94 -29.75 13.74 2.92
CA ALA A 94 -30.31 14.21 4.19
C ALA A 94 -30.78 13.03 5.06
N ILE A 95 -31.41 12.00 4.47
CA ILE A 95 -31.86 10.79 5.18
C ILE A 95 -30.67 9.95 5.70
N VAL A 96 -29.52 9.95 5.01
CA VAL A 96 -28.32 9.19 5.40
C VAL A 96 -27.42 9.95 6.39
N LEU A 97 -27.63 11.26 6.56
CA LEU A 97 -26.79 12.13 7.40
C LEU A 97 -27.39 12.47 8.78
N GLU A 98 -28.58 12.00 9.14
CA GLU A 98 -29.21 12.34 10.44
C GLU A 98 -28.74 11.51 11.65
N ASP A 99 -27.91 10.47 11.46
CA ASP A 99 -27.29 9.70 12.54
C ASP A 99 -25.87 10.26 12.88
N GLU A 100 -25.82 11.46 13.48
CA GLU A 100 -24.59 12.21 13.82
C GLU A 100 -23.71 11.61 14.94
N GLU A 101 -24.05 10.45 15.50
CA GLU A 101 -23.39 9.90 16.69
C GLU A 101 -22.70 8.55 16.45
N ASN A 102 -22.08 8.32 15.28
CA ASN A 102 -20.94 7.40 15.21
C ASN A 102 -20.23 7.49 13.87
N LEU A 103 -19.07 8.16 13.83
CA LEU A 103 -17.90 7.79 13.01
C LEU A 103 -16.89 8.93 13.16
N GLY A 104 -15.86 8.69 13.96
CA GLY A 104 -14.78 9.65 14.23
C GLY A 104 -14.30 10.35 12.96
N GLY A 105 -14.59 11.65 12.89
CA GLY A 105 -14.27 12.52 11.77
C GLY A 105 -12.78 12.55 11.51
N GLY A 106 -12.38 11.94 10.39
CA GLY A 106 -11.01 11.98 9.91
C GLY A 106 -11.01 12.18 8.40
N GLY A 107 -10.69 13.40 7.96
CA GLY A 107 -10.18 13.80 6.64
C GLY A 107 -10.88 13.27 5.39
N TYR A 108 -10.76 11.97 5.10
CA TYR A 108 -11.24 11.34 3.85
C TYR A 108 -12.77 11.43 3.73
N ALA A 109 -13.51 11.04 4.76
CA ALA A 109 -14.97 11.06 4.73
C ALA A 109 -15.52 12.48 4.51
N GLU A 110 -14.90 13.50 5.12
CA GLU A 110 -15.27 14.90 4.95
C GLU A 110 -14.96 15.41 3.55
N MET A 111 -13.78 15.10 3.01
CA MET A 111 -13.41 15.46 1.64
C MET A 111 -14.36 14.87 0.61
N VAL A 112 -14.77 13.60 0.76
CA VAL A 112 -15.71 13.01 -0.20
C VAL A 112 -17.15 13.49 0.03
N LYS A 113 -17.57 13.72 1.28
CA LYS A 113 -18.86 14.37 1.59
C LYS A 113 -18.95 15.71 0.90
N GLU A 114 -17.91 16.54 1.01
CA GLU A 114 -17.86 17.83 0.34
C GLU A 114 -17.87 17.69 -1.19
N LEU A 115 -17.11 16.73 -1.75
CA LEU A 115 -17.08 16.47 -3.20
C LEU A 115 -18.47 16.07 -3.74
N ASN A 116 -19.20 15.23 -3.01
CA ASN A 116 -20.55 14.78 -3.37
C ASN A 116 -21.61 15.89 -3.21
N MET A 117 -21.34 16.88 -2.36
CA MET A 117 -22.22 18.03 -2.11
C MET A 117 -22.04 19.16 -3.12
N MET A 118 -21.02 19.10 -3.98
CA MET A 118 -20.83 20.13 -5.00
C MET A 118 -21.88 20.01 -6.12
N PRO A 119 -22.36 21.14 -6.66
CA PRO A 119 -23.31 21.14 -7.77
C PRO A 119 -22.81 20.34 -8.97
N VAL A 120 -23.71 19.62 -9.64
CA VAL A 120 -23.38 18.77 -10.80
C VAL A 120 -22.76 19.59 -11.93
N ARG A 121 -23.18 20.85 -12.08
CA ARG A 121 -22.58 21.86 -12.95
C ARG A 121 -21.88 22.92 -12.11
N SER A 122 -20.55 22.87 -12.08
CA SER A 122 -19.71 23.85 -11.37
C SER A 122 -19.19 24.91 -12.35
N ASP A 123 -20.00 25.95 -12.54
CA ASP A 123 -19.70 27.00 -13.55
C ASP A 123 -18.83 28.13 -13.00
N THR A 124 -18.70 28.25 -11.68
CA THR A 124 -17.82 29.26 -11.05
C THR A 124 -16.39 28.72 -10.90
N LEU A 125 -15.38 29.58 -11.16
CA LEU A 125 -13.97 29.25 -10.99
C LEU A 125 -13.66 28.71 -9.58
N ARG A 126 -14.30 29.29 -8.56
CA ARG A 126 -14.14 28.89 -7.16
C ARG A 126 -14.62 27.46 -6.91
N ALA A 127 -15.80 27.09 -7.43
CA ALA A 127 -16.29 25.72 -7.30
C ALA A 127 -15.40 24.72 -8.03
N ARG A 128 -14.89 25.08 -9.23
CA ARG A 128 -13.93 24.25 -9.97
C ARG A 128 -12.62 24.07 -9.23
N GLN A 129 -12.06 25.14 -8.68
CA GLN A 129 -10.80 25.10 -7.94
C GLN A 129 -10.94 24.24 -6.68
N ARG A 130 -12.03 24.39 -5.94
CA ARG A 130 -12.32 23.58 -4.75
C ARG A 130 -12.46 22.09 -5.10
N LYS A 131 -13.11 21.77 -6.22
CA LYS A 131 -13.20 20.40 -6.74
C LYS A 131 -11.83 19.80 -7.02
N ILE A 132 -10.98 20.53 -7.74
CA ILE A 132 -9.61 20.09 -8.07
C ILE A 132 -8.79 19.84 -6.79
N GLU A 133 -8.95 20.69 -5.77
CA GLU A 133 -8.28 20.51 -4.48
C GLU A 133 -8.72 19.23 -3.77
N LEU A 134 -10.03 19.00 -3.66
CA LEU A 134 -10.58 17.80 -3.03
C LEU A 134 -10.16 16.52 -3.77
N GLU A 135 -10.29 16.51 -5.10
CA GLU A 135 -9.84 15.39 -5.94
C GLU A 135 -8.33 15.15 -5.79
N SER A 136 -7.52 16.22 -5.73
CA SER A 136 -6.08 16.10 -5.51
C SER A 136 -5.75 15.48 -4.16
N GLN A 137 -6.45 15.89 -3.09
CA GLN A 137 -6.22 15.33 -1.76
C GLN A 137 -6.67 13.87 -1.66
N LEU A 138 -7.79 13.51 -2.29
CA LEU A 138 -8.26 12.12 -2.38
C LEU A 138 -7.26 11.25 -3.16
N ASN A 139 -6.77 11.74 -4.31
CA ASN A 139 -5.76 11.04 -5.11
C ASN A 139 -4.47 10.79 -4.31
N LYS A 140 -4.02 11.75 -3.49
CA LYS A 140 -2.85 11.56 -2.61
C LYS A 140 -3.05 10.42 -1.60
N LEU A 141 -4.24 10.30 -1.04
CA LEU A 141 -4.57 9.22 -0.10
C LEU A 141 -4.62 7.86 -0.82
N GLU A 142 -5.22 7.80 -2.00
CA GLU A 142 -5.27 6.58 -2.83
C GLU A 142 -3.87 6.12 -3.27
N ASP A 143 -3.03 7.06 -3.72
CA ASP A 143 -1.64 6.79 -4.08
C ASP A 143 -0.84 6.32 -2.85
N GLY A 144 -1.07 6.91 -1.68
CA GLY A 144 -0.52 6.44 -0.42
C GLY A 144 -0.89 4.98 -0.14
N ILE A 145 -2.18 4.63 -0.22
CA ILE A 145 -2.64 3.24 -0.05
C ILE A 145 -1.95 2.31 -1.05
N LYS A 146 -1.86 2.72 -2.32
CA LYS A 146 -1.22 1.95 -3.39
C LYS A 146 0.28 1.72 -3.13
N VAL A 147 1.00 2.73 -2.67
CA VAL A 147 2.42 2.64 -2.32
C VAL A 147 2.61 1.70 -1.14
N PHE A 148 1.89 1.90 -0.02
CA PHE A 148 2.05 1.09 1.19
C PHE A 148 1.43 -0.31 1.09
N SER A 149 0.55 -0.54 0.09
CA SER A 149 0.04 -1.87 -0.26
C SER A 149 1.13 -2.77 -0.86
N ARG A 150 2.23 -2.22 -1.36
CA ARG A 150 3.36 -3.02 -1.85
C ARG A 150 4.09 -3.67 -0.65
N PRO A 151 4.63 -4.89 -0.80
CA PRO A 151 5.35 -5.55 0.28
C PRO A 151 6.69 -4.87 0.61
N ARG A 152 7.28 -4.13 -0.34
CA ARG A 152 8.56 -3.44 -0.19
C ARG A 152 8.39 -1.97 -0.53
N VAL A 153 8.70 -1.09 0.41
CA VAL A 153 8.63 0.38 0.26
C VAL A 153 9.98 0.94 0.71
N PHE A 154 10.52 1.90 -0.04
CA PHE A 154 11.81 2.51 0.26
C PHE A 154 11.63 4.00 0.58
N ILE A 155 12.39 4.50 1.55
CA ILE A 155 12.38 5.91 1.99
C ILE A 155 13.77 6.50 1.79
N LYS A 156 13.84 7.73 1.30
CA LYS A 156 15.10 8.47 1.14
C LYS A 156 15.66 8.86 2.51
N VAL A 157 16.92 8.54 2.77
CA VAL A 157 17.63 8.94 4.00
C VAL A 157 18.45 10.19 3.72
N GLY A 158 18.21 11.28 4.47
CA GLY A 158 19.02 12.50 4.44
C GLY A 158 18.50 13.65 3.58
N GLU A 159 17.24 14.05 3.74
CA GLU A 159 16.80 15.42 3.43
C GLU A 159 16.83 16.29 4.68
#